data_AF-A0A6P7LHF5-F1
#
_entry.id   AF-A0A6P7LHF5-F1
#
_cell.length_a   1.000
_cell.length_b   1.000
_cell.length_c   1.000
_cell.angle_alpha   90.00
_cell.angle_beta   90.00
_cell.angle_gamma   90.00
#
_symmetry.space_group_name_H-M   'P 1'
#
loop_
_entity.id
_entity.type
_entity.pdbx_description
1 polymer ?
#
loop_
_entity_poly.entity_id
_entity_poly.type
_entity_poly.pdbx_seq_one_letter_code
_entity_poly.pdbx_strand_id
1 'polypeptide(L)'
;MATSSLPLLENTDSLKLKVENKTRNIFVTQSAQTRLRKERNVNHIPVVTETSSRILEAGVNTLQKTLVLKKQAELDEVDKQLALKRQEFKGQVEALAQKRSELELKHQQTKDRAMKFEKFVAENELKRRRALKKFEVTREQNILKQAEIEELSNGLRRLQTRGQVLKERIAKYKIYEDYLMRTLSHLPSSYLDNGSESLVMPIIRRHETLSIINQELLRRLERLELETEQGQQRLQTMQQEHSVKSLLANKELSELQSELEVLKEKNKQEEANLLMEQGLSREKVEEVGRLLMAISNLAEQCYLPAYGPLQNMNLLTMLDMVKEYILDKADTERRARKLMRSASAATNKAAAVTDKRWRGSKKSIDSKTHLKSSSKVSKKSDSVN
;
A
#
# COMPACT_ATOMS: atom_id res chain seq x y z
N MET A 1 -41.94 -16.10 -32.57
CA MET A 1 -43.10 -17.03 -32.44
C MET A 1 -42.89 -17.85 -31.17
N ALA A 2 -43.97 -18.11 -30.42
CA ALA A 2 -44.07 -19.05 -29.28
C ALA A 2 -43.12 -18.84 -28.08
N THR A 3 -43.64 -18.16 -27.06
CA THR A 3 -43.23 -18.28 -25.65
C THR A 3 -43.89 -19.50 -24.99
N SER A 4 -43.23 -20.11 -24.01
CA SER A 4 -43.85 -21.04 -23.05
C SER A 4 -43.23 -20.80 -21.66
N SER A 5 -43.92 -20.17 -20.69
CA SER A 5 -45.11 -20.61 -19.92
C SER A 5 -44.76 -21.57 -18.77
N LEU A 6 -44.65 -20.99 -17.57
CA LEU A 6 -44.57 -21.69 -16.29
C LEU A 6 -45.89 -22.41 -15.96
N PRO A 7 -45.88 -23.52 -15.20
CA PRO A 7 -47.07 -24.01 -14.53
C PRO A 7 -47.29 -23.29 -13.19
N LEU A 8 -48.47 -22.68 -13.06
CA LEU A 8 -49.09 -22.28 -11.79
C LEU A 8 -49.90 -23.48 -11.27
N LEU A 9 -49.93 -23.73 -9.95
CA LEU A 9 -50.95 -24.57 -9.32
C LEU A 9 -51.24 -24.07 -7.91
N GLU A 10 -52.51 -24.17 -7.53
CA GLU A 10 -53.16 -23.30 -6.55
C GLU A 10 -53.21 -23.84 -5.12
N ASN A 11 -53.64 -22.96 -4.21
CA ASN A 11 -53.96 -23.25 -2.82
C ASN A 11 -54.99 -24.39 -2.66
N THR A 12 -54.91 -25.10 -1.53
CA THR A 12 -56.11 -25.57 -0.85
C THR A 12 -56.08 -25.13 0.62
N ASP A 13 -57.25 -24.76 1.13
CA ASP A 13 -57.42 -23.99 2.37
C ASP A 13 -57.41 -24.80 3.66
N SER A 14 -57.21 -24.05 4.75
CA SER A 14 -57.74 -24.30 6.10
C SER A 14 -57.08 -25.38 6.96
N LEU A 15 -56.65 -24.97 8.17
CA LEU A 15 -57.41 -25.26 9.39
C LEU A 15 -57.06 -24.24 10.49
N LYS A 16 -58.00 -24.03 11.42
CA LYS A 16 -58.03 -22.95 12.43
C LYS A 16 -57.66 -23.47 13.83
N LEU A 17 -57.14 -22.56 14.66
CA LEU A 17 -57.14 -22.60 16.15
C LEU A 17 -56.20 -23.67 16.77
N LYS A 18 -55.73 -23.56 18.02
CA LYS A 18 -56.19 -22.76 19.18
C LYS A 18 -55.01 -22.47 20.13
N VAL A 19 -55.05 -21.34 20.85
CA VAL A 19 -54.14 -21.06 21.98
C VAL A 19 -54.62 -21.82 23.22
N GLU A 20 -53.73 -22.51 23.92
CA GLU A 20 -53.90 -22.84 25.33
C GLU A 20 -52.57 -22.65 26.10
N ASN A 21 -52.44 -21.53 26.79
CA ASN A 21 -51.49 -21.40 27.90
C ASN A 21 -52.10 -22.08 29.13
N LYS A 22 -51.55 -23.21 29.57
CA LYS A 22 -51.87 -23.83 30.87
C LYS A 22 -50.68 -23.77 31.81
N THR A 23 -50.72 -22.76 32.67
CA THR A 23 -49.95 -22.72 33.92
C THR A 23 -50.28 -23.95 34.78
N ARG A 24 -49.28 -24.50 35.49
CA ARG A 24 -49.49 -25.48 36.55
C ARG A 24 -49.03 -24.94 37.89
N ASN A 25 -50.02 -24.59 38.69
CA ASN A 25 -50.09 -24.48 40.15
C ASN A 25 -48.89 -25.09 40.88
N ILE A 26 -48.20 -24.38 41.79
CA ILE A 26 -48.67 -23.99 43.13
C ILE A 26 -49.21 -25.21 43.90
N PHE A 27 -48.37 -25.79 44.74
CA PHE A 27 -48.82 -26.65 45.84
C PHE A 27 -48.86 -25.84 47.14
N VAL A 28 -50.07 -25.57 47.60
CA VAL A 28 -50.36 -25.23 49.00
C VAL A 28 -51.21 -26.36 49.55
N THR A 29 -50.69 -27.05 50.56
CA THR A 29 -51.50 -27.94 51.41
C THR A 29 -51.23 -27.58 52.86
N GLN A 30 -52.18 -26.90 53.49
CA GLN A 30 -52.24 -26.81 54.93
C GLN A 30 -52.69 -28.17 55.49
N SER A 31 -51.98 -28.68 56.49
CA SER A 31 -52.59 -29.55 57.50
C SER A 31 -51.94 -29.26 58.84
N ALA A 32 -52.76 -29.09 59.87
CA ALA A 32 -52.31 -28.79 61.22
C ALA A 32 -52.27 -30.06 62.04
N GLN A 33 -51.22 -30.23 62.86
CA GLN A 33 -51.34 -30.85 64.19
C GLN A 33 -50.09 -30.63 65.06
N THR A 34 -50.26 -29.78 66.08
CA THR A 34 -49.86 -29.98 67.48
C THR A 34 -48.65 -30.88 67.81
N ARG A 35 -47.58 -30.30 68.37
CA ARG A 35 -47.04 -30.64 69.72
C ARG A 35 -45.79 -29.82 70.15
N LEU A 36 -46.00 -28.98 71.16
CA LEU A 36 -45.21 -28.79 72.38
C LEU A 36 -43.67 -28.71 72.39
N ARG A 37 -43.18 -27.70 73.15
CA ARG A 37 -41.82 -27.50 73.72
C ARG A 37 -40.73 -27.05 72.73
N LYS A 38 -39.84 -26.12 73.08
CA LYS A 38 -39.54 -25.47 74.37
C LYS A 38 -38.93 -24.08 74.13
N GLU A 39 -39.20 -23.13 75.02
CA GLU A 39 -38.49 -21.86 75.10
C GLU A 39 -37.00 -22.08 75.40
N ARG A 40 -36.12 -21.19 74.91
CA ARG A 40 -34.84 -20.88 75.56
C ARG A 40 -34.27 -19.53 75.12
N ASN A 41 -34.39 -18.58 76.04
CA ASN A 41 -33.46 -17.49 76.33
C ASN A 41 -33.03 -16.58 75.17
N VAL A 42 -33.78 -15.49 75.04
CA VAL A 42 -33.33 -14.23 74.44
C VAL A 42 -32.15 -13.68 75.24
N ASN A 43 -30.96 -13.63 74.63
CA ASN A 43 -29.89 -12.72 75.09
C ASN A 43 -30.00 -11.42 74.27
N HIS A 44 -30.68 -10.43 74.84
CA HIS A 44 -30.66 -9.06 74.32
C HIS A 44 -29.26 -8.46 74.57
N ILE A 45 -28.40 -8.48 73.56
CA ILE A 45 -27.22 -7.62 73.53
C ILE A 45 -27.69 -6.25 73.05
N PRO A 46 -27.45 -5.15 73.79
CA PRO A 46 -27.86 -3.82 73.36
C PRO A 46 -27.07 -3.44 72.10
N VAL A 47 -27.75 -3.44 70.95
CA VAL A 47 -27.19 -2.92 69.70
C VAL A 47 -27.09 -1.40 69.83
N VAL A 48 -25.87 -0.90 69.91
CA VAL A 48 -25.60 0.55 69.86
C VAL A 48 -25.96 1.04 68.46
N THR A 49 -27.10 1.71 68.32
CA THR A 49 -27.61 2.27 67.06
C THR A 49 -26.98 3.61 66.68
N GLU A 50 -25.82 3.94 67.25
CA GLU A 50 -25.16 5.22 67.05
C GLU A 50 -24.18 5.16 65.88
N THR A 51 -24.23 6.17 65.02
CA THR A 51 -23.33 6.32 63.88
C THR A 51 -21.89 6.53 64.33
N SER A 52 -20.95 5.88 63.65
CA SER A 52 -19.52 5.83 63.95
C SER A 52 -18.87 7.21 64.15
N SER A 53 -19.38 8.24 63.48
CA SER A 53 -18.93 9.63 63.59
C SER A 53 -19.15 10.28 64.96
N ARG A 54 -20.20 9.92 65.73
CA ARG A 54 -20.49 10.57 67.03
C ARG A 54 -19.62 10.07 68.19
N ILE A 55 -19.04 8.88 68.09
CA ILE A 55 -18.29 8.27 69.21
C ILE A 55 -16.78 8.64 69.15
N LEU A 56 -16.33 9.31 68.09
CA LEU A 56 -14.93 9.76 67.93
C LEU A 56 -14.64 11.10 68.63
N GLU A 57 -15.67 11.88 68.98
CA GLU A 57 -15.52 13.19 69.65
C GLU A 57 -15.42 13.08 71.18
N ALA A 58 -15.82 11.94 71.78
CA ALA A 58 -15.76 11.69 73.22
C ALA A 58 -14.37 11.15 73.64
N GLY A 59 -13.48 12.05 74.04
CA GLY A 59 -12.06 11.76 74.27
C GLY A 59 -11.68 10.86 75.46
N VAL A 60 -10.57 10.15 75.26
CA VAL A 60 -9.55 9.72 76.24
C VAL A 60 -9.84 8.51 77.15
N ASN A 61 -11.06 8.26 77.65
CA ASN A 61 -11.28 7.19 78.66
C ASN A 61 -12.05 5.93 78.20
N THR A 62 -12.18 5.67 76.89
CA THR A 62 -12.72 4.39 76.41
C THR A 62 -11.65 3.29 76.50
N LEU A 63 -11.93 2.23 77.27
CA LEU A 63 -11.06 1.06 77.42
C LEU A 63 -10.56 0.56 76.05
N GLN A 64 -9.24 0.36 75.90
CA GLN A 64 -8.61 -0.10 74.65
C GLN A 64 -9.32 -1.33 74.05
N LYS A 65 -9.80 -2.22 74.91
CA LYS A 65 -10.61 -3.40 74.55
C LYS A 65 -11.85 -3.07 73.71
N THR A 66 -12.54 -1.96 73.97
CA THR A 66 -13.73 -1.53 73.23
C THR A 66 -13.37 -0.95 71.86
N LEU A 67 -12.23 -0.27 71.75
CA LEU A 67 -11.69 0.20 70.45
C LEU A 67 -11.27 -0.98 69.56
N VAL A 68 -10.59 -1.97 70.16
CA VAL A 68 -10.21 -3.22 69.47
C VAL A 68 -11.44 -3.98 68.99
N LEU A 69 -12.48 -4.12 69.81
CA LEU A 69 -13.74 -4.77 69.39
C LEU A 69 -14.46 -4.02 68.25
N LYS A 70 -14.41 -2.68 68.22
CA LYS A 70 -14.94 -1.90 67.09
C LYS A 70 -14.13 -2.13 65.82
N LYS A 71 -12.80 -2.13 65.90
CA LYS A 71 -11.94 -2.44 64.75
C LYS A 71 -12.10 -3.88 64.28
N GLN A 72 -12.37 -4.83 65.18
CA GLN A 72 -12.73 -6.20 64.84
C GLN A 72 -14.05 -6.24 64.05
N ALA A 73 -15.08 -5.51 64.49
CA ALA A 73 -16.37 -5.45 63.79
C ALA A 73 -16.28 -4.76 62.41
N GLU A 74 -15.49 -3.68 62.29
CA GLU A 74 -15.20 -3.03 61.01
C GLU A 74 -14.45 -3.99 60.05
N LEU A 75 -13.46 -4.75 60.56
CA LEU A 75 -12.77 -5.78 59.79
C LEU A 75 -13.72 -6.90 59.35
N ASP A 76 -14.56 -7.43 60.25
CA ASP A 76 -15.55 -8.46 59.93
C ASP A 76 -16.59 -7.98 58.89
N GLU A 77 -16.92 -6.68 58.86
CA GLU A 77 -17.81 -6.08 57.87
C GLU A 77 -17.11 -5.93 56.50
N VAL A 78 -15.85 -5.45 56.49
CA VAL A 78 -15.02 -5.39 55.29
C VAL A 78 -14.79 -6.79 54.72
N ASP A 79 -14.51 -7.79 55.55
CA ASP A 79 -14.32 -9.18 55.13
C ASP A 79 -15.60 -9.79 54.53
N LYS A 80 -16.79 -9.46 55.07
CA LYS A 80 -18.08 -9.84 54.46
C LYS A 80 -18.26 -9.18 53.09
N GLN A 81 -18.01 -7.88 52.97
CA GLN A 81 -18.11 -7.16 51.69
C GLN A 81 -17.11 -7.72 50.66
N LEU A 82 -15.89 -8.04 51.10
CA LEU A 82 -14.83 -8.62 50.28
C LEU A 82 -15.12 -10.07 49.88
N ALA A 83 -15.77 -10.86 50.74
CA ALA A 83 -16.27 -12.19 50.41
C ALA A 83 -17.40 -12.13 49.37
N LEU A 84 -18.37 -11.22 49.53
CA LEU A 84 -19.43 -10.98 48.54
C LEU A 84 -18.85 -10.54 47.19
N LYS A 85 -17.91 -9.60 47.17
CA LYS A 85 -17.23 -9.17 45.95
C LYS A 85 -16.43 -10.31 45.30
N ARG A 86 -15.73 -11.14 46.07
CA ARG A 86 -15.06 -12.35 45.56
C ARG A 86 -16.06 -13.32 44.92
N GLN A 87 -17.25 -13.49 45.49
CA GLN A 87 -18.30 -14.34 44.93
C GLN A 87 -18.89 -13.75 43.64
N GLU A 88 -19.16 -12.44 43.60
CA GLU A 88 -19.59 -11.72 42.38
C GLU A 88 -18.55 -11.86 41.25
N PHE A 89 -17.27 -11.60 41.54
CA PHE A 89 -16.19 -11.75 40.55
C PHE A 89 -16.05 -13.19 40.08
N LYS A 90 -16.16 -14.18 40.96
CA LYS A 90 -16.14 -15.60 40.59
C LYS A 90 -17.29 -15.93 39.62
N GLY A 91 -18.52 -15.50 39.92
CA GLY A 91 -19.66 -15.69 39.03
C GLY A 91 -19.52 -14.97 37.68
N GLN A 92 -18.94 -13.77 37.66
CA GLN A 92 -18.63 -13.06 36.41
C GLN A 92 -17.57 -13.78 35.57
N VAL A 93 -16.51 -14.30 36.19
CA VAL A 93 -15.46 -15.07 35.51
C VAL A 93 -16.02 -16.38 34.95
N GLU A 94 -16.86 -17.09 35.69
CA GLU A 94 -17.53 -18.31 35.22
C GLU A 94 -18.47 -18.03 34.04
N ALA A 95 -19.27 -16.96 34.11
CA ALA A 95 -20.15 -16.55 33.01
C ALA A 95 -19.37 -16.09 31.75
N LEU A 96 -18.21 -15.43 31.93
CA LEU A 96 -17.32 -15.07 30.82
C LEU A 96 -16.65 -16.31 30.21
N ALA A 97 -16.26 -17.30 31.02
CA ALA A 97 -15.71 -18.56 30.53
C ALA A 97 -16.74 -19.35 29.70
N GLN A 98 -18.00 -19.42 30.14
CA GLN A 98 -19.10 -20.03 29.38
C GLN A 98 -19.36 -19.28 28.06
N LYS A 99 -19.44 -17.95 28.08
CA LYS A 99 -19.60 -17.15 26.84
C LYS A 99 -18.43 -17.34 25.87
N ARG A 100 -17.20 -17.49 26.38
CA ARG A 100 -16.01 -17.74 25.57
C ARG A 100 -16.08 -19.10 24.87
N SER A 101 -16.43 -20.18 25.58
CA SER A 101 -16.53 -21.51 24.98
C SER A 101 -17.70 -21.62 23.99
N GLU A 102 -18.83 -20.98 24.26
CA GLU A 102 -19.93 -20.86 23.29
C GLU A 102 -19.51 -20.14 22.00
N LEU A 103 -18.78 -19.02 22.14
CA LEU A 103 -18.30 -18.24 20.99
C LEU A 103 -17.29 -19.04 20.18
N GLU A 104 -16.36 -19.73 20.84
CA GLU A 104 -15.39 -20.62 20.21
C GLU A 104 -16.07 -21.77 19.44
N LEU A 105 -17.09 -22.41 20.03
CA LEU A 105 -17.90 -23.42 19.34
C LEU A 105 -18.65 -22.83 18.13
N LYS A 106 -19.29 -21.66 18.26
CA LYS A 106 -19.98 -20.97 17.15
C LYS A 106 -19.01 -20.57 16.04
N HIS A 107 -17.80 -20.14 16.39
CA HIS A 107 -16.73 -19.80 15.46
C HIS A 107 -16.24 -21.04 14.70
N GLN A 108 -16.02 -22.17 15.39
CA GLN A 108 -15.64 -23.42 14.75
C GLN A 108 -16.75 -23.96 13.84
N GLN A 109 -18.01 -23.94 14.27
CA GLN A 109 -19.15 -24.29 13.40
C GLN A 109 -19.24 -23.40 12.15
N THR A 110 -18.88 -22.12 12.27
CA THR A 110 -18.86 -21.19 11.12
C THR A 110 -17.73 -21.52 10.16
N LYS A 111 -16.53 -21.80 10.67
CA LYS A 111 -15.39 -22.33 9.89
C LYS A 111 -15.74 -23.63 9.17
N ASP A 112 -16.35 -24.58 9.86
CA ASP A 112 -16.73 -25.88 9.29
C ASP A 112 -17.80 -25.74 8.20
N ARG A 113 -18.71 -24.78 8.32
CA ARG A 113 -19.66 -24.41 7.26
C ARG A 113 -18.96 -23.76 6.08
N ALA A 114 -18.07 -22.79 6.31
CA ALA A 114 -17.29 -22.14 5.27
C ALA A 114 -16.48 -23.17 4.45
N MET A 115 -15.72 -24.05 5.11
CA MET A 115 -14.96 -25.12 4.43
C MET A 115 -15.86 -26.09 3.63
N LYS A 116 -17.10 -26.33 4.06
CA LYS A 116 -18.07 -27.14 3.29
C LYS A 116 -18.57 -26.40 2.06
N PHE A 117 -18.85 -25.10 2.18
CA PHE A 117 -19.24 -24.26 1.04
C PHE A 117 -18.10 -24.10 0.02
N GLU A 118 -16.86 -23.86 0.48
CA GLU A 118 -15.68 -23.79 -0.39
C GLU A 118 -15.49 -25.09 -1.18
N LYS A 119 -15.59 -26.26 -0.52
CA LYS A 119 -15.54 -27.57 -1.20
C LYS A 119 -16.67 -27.72 -2.23
N PHE A 120 -17.90 -27.33 -1.88
CA PHE A 120 -19.04 -27.39 -2.81
C PHE A 120 -18.85 -26.47 -4.02
N VAL A 121 -18.36 -25.25 -3.83
CA VAL A 121 -18.05 -24.30 -4.90
C VAL A 121 -16.95 -24.86 -5.80
N ALA A 122 -15.84 -25.35 -5.23
CA ALA A 122 -14.75 -25.96 -5.98
C ALA A 122 -15.21 -27.19 -6.80
N GLU A 123 -16.06 -28.04 -6.24
CA GLU A 123 -16.68 -29.15 -6.97
C GLU A 123 -17.63 -28.68 -8.08
N ASN A 124 -18.41 -27.63 -7.84
CA ASN A 124 -19.33 -27.07 -8.82
C ASN A 124 -18.55 -26.44 -10.00
N GLU A 125 -17.51 -25.65 -9.71
CA GLU A 125 -16.60 -25.14 -10.72
C GLU A 125 -15.92 -26.28 -11.51
N LEU A 126 -15.49 -27.35 -10.85
CA LEU A 126 -14.90 -28.51 -11.52
C LEU A 126 -15.93 -29.19 -12.44
N LYS A 127 -17.19 -29.34 -12.00
CA LYS A 127 -18.30 -29.86 -12.83
C LYS A 127 -18.55 -28.94 -14.03
N ARG A 128 -18.58 -27.62 -13.83
CA ARG A 128 -18.73 -26.60 -14.89
C ARG A 128 -17.58 -26.63 -15.89
N ARG A 129 -16.32 -26.62 -15.44
CA ARG A 129 -15.12 -26.74 -16.29
C ARG A 129 -15.12 -28.05 -17.09
N ARG A 130 -15.50 -29.18 -16.47
CA ARG A 130 -15.65 -30.47 -17.18
C ARG A 130 -16.77 -30.45 -18.22
N ALA A 131 -17.90 -29.81 -17.94
CA ALA A 131 -19.01 -29.67 -18.89
C ALA A 131 -18.63 -28.78 -20.08
N LEU A 132 -18.02 -27.62 -19.84
CA LEU A 132 -17.52 -26.72 -20.87
C LEU A 132 -16.48 -27.41 -21.76
N LYS A 133 -15.47 -28.05 -21.18
CA LYS A 133 -14.43 -28.74 -21.94
C LYS A 133 -14.97 -29.91 -22.78
N LYS A 134 -16.00 -30.61 -22.30
CA LYS A 134 -16.72 -31.61 -23.11
C LYS A 134 -17.48 -30.96 -24.27
N PHE A 135 -18.20 -29.87 -24.00
CA PHE A 135 -18.94 -29.12 -25.02
C PHE A 135 -18.00 -28.60 -26.12
N GLU A 136 -16.88 -27.97 -25.74
CA GLU A 136 -15.83 -27.47 -26.65
C GLU A 136 -15.33 -28.59 -27.57
N VAL A 137 -14.89 -29.72 -27.01
CA VAL A 137 -14.44 -30.89 -27.80
C VAL A 137 -15.54 -31.42 -28.72
N THR A 138 -16.79 -31.53 -28.26
CA THR A 138 -17.90 -31.98 -29.14
C THR A 138 -18.23 -30.96 -30.24
N ARG A 139 -18.06 -29.66 -29.97
CA ARG A 139 -18.28 -28.59 -30.94
C ARG A 139 -17.20 -28.61 -32.02
N GLU A 140 -15.94 -28.74 -31.63
CA GLU A 140 -14.80 -28.88 -32.56
C GLU A 140 -14.96 -30.14 -33.43
N GLN A 141 -15.27 -31.29 -32.82
CA GLN A 141 -15.54 -32.52 -33.57
C GLN A 141 -16.72 -32.39 -34.54
N ASN A 142 -17.79 -31.68 -34.17
CA ASN A 142 -18.92 -31.43 -35.06
C ASN A 142 -18.55 -30.49 -36.21
N ILE A 143 -17.72 -29.46 -35.98
CA ILE A 143 -17.22 -28.58 -37.04
C ILE A 143 -16.38 -29.37 -38.05
N LEU A 144 -15.45 -30.22 -37.57
CA LEU A 144 -14.63 -31.07 -38.44
C LEU A 144 -15.49 -32.04 -39.28
N LYS A 145 -16.44 -32.73 -38.65
CA LYS A 145 -17.37 -33.63 -39.36
C LYS A 145 -18.26 -32.90 -40.36
N GLN A 146 -18.70 -31.68 -40.04
CA GLN A 146 -19.51 -30.87 -40.95
C GLN A 146 -18.69 -30.46 -42.19
N ALA A 147 -17.44 -30.05 -42.01
CA ALA A 147 -16.52 -29.77 -43.12
C ALA A 147 -16.28 -31.03 -43.98
N GLU A 148 -16.03 -32.18 -43.36
CA GLU A 148 -15.88 -33.48 -44.07
C GLU A 148 -17.13 -33.84 -44.87
N ILE A 149 -18.33 -33.69 -44.29
CA ILE A 149 -19.61 -33.91 -44.98
C ILE A 149 -19.76 -32.97 -46.18
N GLU A 150 -19.38 -31.71 -46.05
CA GLU A 150 -19.43 -30.72 -47.13
C GLU A 150 -18.43 -31.05 -48.25
N GLU A 151 -17.18 -31.41 -47.91
CA GLU A 151 -16.16 -31.85 -48.87
C GLU A 151 -16.58 -33.11 -49.64
N LEU A 152 -17.08 -34.13 -48.94
CA LEU A 152 -17.59 -35.36 -49.54
C LEU A 152 -18.82 -35.09 -50.41
N SER A 153 -19.74 -34.24 -49.97
CA SER A 153 -20.91 -33.81 -50.76
C SER A 153 -20.48 -33.04 -52.02
N ASN A 154 -19.45 -32.21 -51.93
CA ASN A 154 -18.85 -31.52 -53.07
C ASN A 154 -18.14 -32.48 -54.03
N GLY A 155 -17.42 -33.48 -53.51
CA GLY A 155 -16.84 -34.58 -54.29
C GLY A 155 -17.91 -35.37 -55.05
N LEU A 156 -18.96 -35.80 -54.35
CA LEU A 156 -20.07 -36.56 -54.91
C LEU A 156 -20.81 -35.78 -56.00
N ARG A 157 -21.13 -34.49 -55.78
CA ARG A 157 -21.73 -33.62 -56.81
C ARG A 157 -20.85 -33.52 -58.05
N ARG A 158 -19.54 -33.26 -57.90
CA ARG A 158 -18.58 -33.20 -59.02
C ARG A 158 -18.52 -34.52 -59.79
N LEU A 159 -18.51 -35.66 -59.11
CA LEU A 159 -18.52 -36.98 -59.73
C LEU A 159 -19.84 -37.27 -60.47
N GLN A 160 -20.99 -36.87 -59.92
CA GLN A 160 -22.29 -37.00 -60.59
C GLN A 160 -22.36 -36.16 -61.87
N THR A 161 -21.97 -34.88 -61.83
CA THR A 161 -21.92 -34.01 -63.01
C THR A 161 -20.95 -34.56 -64.06
N ARG A 162 -19.75 -35.01 -63.65
CA ARG A 162 -18.80 -35.67 -64.56
C ARG A 162 -19.40 -36.94 -65.18
N GLY A 163 -20.11 -37.75 -64.38
CA GLY A 163 -20.79 -38.95 -64.84
C GLY A 163 -21.89 -38.67 -65.87
N GLN A 164 -22.67 -37.60 -65.69
CA GLN A 164 -23.66 -37.15 -66.67
C GLN A 164 -22.99 -36.72 -67.98
N VAL A 165 -21.96 -35.86 -67.92
CA VAL A 165 -21.20 -35.42 -69.10
C VAL A 165 -20.56 -36.61 -69.83
N LEU A 166 -20.04 -37.62 -69.10
CA LEU A 166 -19.51 -38.83 -69.72
C LEU A 166 -20.61 -39.67 -70.37
N LYS A 167 -21.78 -39.84 -69.76
CA LYS A 167 -22.92 -40.53 -70.37
C LYS A 167 -23.38 -39.86 -71.67
N GLU A 168 -23.48 -38.53 -71.69
CA GLU A 168 -23.79 -37.77 -72.91
C GLU A 168 -22.73 -37.94 -73.99
N ARG A 169 -21.43 -37.91 -73.61
CA ARG A 169 -20.33 -38.15 -74.56
C ARG A 169 -20.39 -39.57 -75.12
N ILE A 170 -20.61 -40.59 -74.29
CA ILE A 170 -20.77 -41.98 -74.74
C ILE A 170 -21.95 -42.09 -75.71
N ALA A 171 -23.11 -41.49 -75.40
CA ALA A 171 -24.26 -41.49 -76.30
C ALA A 171 -23.95 -40.81 -77.66
N LYS A 172 -23.20 -39.70 -77.66
CA LYS A 172 -22.74 -39.03 -78.88
C LYS A 172 -21.74 -39.88 -79.67
N TYR A 173 -20.76 -40.50 -79.00
CA TYR A 173 -19.71 -41.25 -79.67
C TYR A 173 -20.13 -42.66 -80.11
N LYS A 174 -21.15 -43.25 -79.49
CA LYS A 174 -21.70 -44.56 -79.86
C LYS A 174 -22.15 -44.63 -81.32
N ILE A 175 -22.64 -43.53 -81.90
CA ILE A 175 -23.02 -43.47 -83.31
C ILE A 175 -21.80 -43.74 -84.21
N TYR A 176 -20.63 -43.21 -83.87
CA TYR A 176 -19.39 -43.46 -84.60
C TYR A 176 -18.82 -44.84 -84.30
N GLU A 177 -18.96 -45.35 -83.07
CA GLU A 177 -18.61 -46.74 -82.72
C GLU A 177 -19.42 -47.74 -83.55
N ASP A 178 -20.76 -47.62 -83.54
CA ASP A 178 -21.67 -48.47 -84.32
C ASP A 178 -21.39 -48.36 -85.83
N TYR A 179 -21.05 -47.18 -86.34
CA TYR A 179 -20.62 -46.98 -87.73
C TYR A 179 -19.28 -47.66 -88.03
N LEU A 180 -18.26 -47.43 -87.20
CA LEU A 180 -16.92 -47.99 -87.38
C LEU A 180 -16.97 -49.53 -87.32
N MET A 181 -17.68 -50.11 -86.36
CA MET A 181 -17.88 -51.55 -86.25
C MET A 181 -18.56 -52.15 -87.48
N ARG A 182 -19.55 -51.46 -88.06
CA ARG A 182 -20.15 -51.86 -89.34
C ARG A 182 -19.13 -51.78 -90.48
N THR A 183 -18.39 -50.68 -90.61
CA THR A 183 -17.36 -50.55 -91.66
C THR A 183 -16.24 -51.58 -91.53
N LEU A 184 -15.82 -51.92 -90.31
CA LEU A 184 -14.83 -52.98 -90.04
C LEU A 184 -15.37 -54.36 -90.45
N SER A 185 -16.66 -54.63 -90.25
CA SER A 185 -17.28 -55.89 -90.74
C SER A 185 -17.32 -56.03 -92.26
N HIS A 186 -17.06 -54.94 -93.00
CA HIS A 186 -16.98 -54.92 -94.46
C HIS A 186 -15.54 -54.76 -94.98
N LEU A 187 -14.55 -54.58 -94.09
CA LEU A 187 -13.16 -54.34 -94.48
C LEU A 187 -12.38 -55.66 -94.52
N PRO A 188 -11.60 -55.95 -95.58
CA PRO A 188 -10.75 -57.13 -95.62
C PRO A 188 -9.73 -57.13 -94.46
N SER A 189 -9.52 -58.31 -93.86
CA SER A 189 -8.64 -58.46 -92.69
C SER A 189 -7.18 -58.04 -92.91
N SER A 190 -6.76 -57.85 -94.17
CA SER A 190 -5.44 -57.33 -94.55
C SER A 190 -5.20 -55.85 -94.16
N TYR A 191 -6.26 -55.07 -93.89
CA TYR A 191 -6.10 -53.68 -93.42
C TYR A 191 -5.68 -53.56 -91.95
N LEU A 192 -5.81 -54.64 -91.16
CA LEU A 192 -5.41 -54.67 -89.74
C LEU A 192 -3.90 -54.94 -89.55
N ASP A 193 -3.22 -55.44 -90.58
CA ASP A 193 -1.85 -55.98 -90.48
C ASP A 193 -0.76 -54.91 -90.69
N ASN A 194 -1.10 -53.78 -91.32
CA ASN A 194 -0.14 -52.69 -91.60
C ASN A 194 0.04 -51.76 -90.39
N GLY A 195 0.66 -52.27 -89.33
CA GLY A 195 0.96 -51.55 -88.07
C GLY A 195 1.87 -50.31 -88.16
N SER A 196 2.19 -49.84 -89.37
CA SER A 196 3.13 -48.75 -89.65
C SER A 196 2.48 -47.47 -90.19
N GLU A 197 1.32 -47.56 -90.85
CA GLU A 197 0.70 -46.43 -91.60
C GLU A 197 -0.69 -46.01 -91.08
N SER A 198 -1.06 -46.43 -89.87
CA SER A 198 -2.26 -45.88 -89.22
C SER A 198 -2.07 -44.37 -88.96
N LEU A 199 -3.00 -43.55 -89.47
CA LEU A 199 -3.08 -42.10 -89.24
C LEU A 199 -3.10 -41.70 -87.74
N VAL A 200 -3.38 -42.67 -86.86
CA VAL A 200 -3.37 -42.51 -85.40
C VAL A 200 -1.94 -42.47 -84.83
N MET A 201 -0.97 -43.16 -85.45
CA MET A 201 0.38 -43.32 -84.88
C MET A 201 1.17 -42.00 -84.75
N PRO A 202 1.13 -41.05 -85.72
CA PRO A 202 1.72 -39.73 -85.55
C PRO A 202 1.08 -38.91 -84.42
N ILE A 203 -0.22 -39.10 -84.16
CA ILE A 203 -0.95 -38.42 -83.08
C ILE A 203 -0.48 -38.97 -81.72
N ILE A 204 -0.32 -40.29 -81.60
CA ILE A 204 0.22 -40.94 -80.41
C ILE A 204 1.64 -40.42 -80.11
N ARG A 205 2.55 -40.46 -81.08
CA ARG A 205 3.94 -39.96 -80.92
C ARG A 205 3.99 -38.48 -80.49
N ARG A 206 3.10 -37.64 -81.03
CA ARG A 206 2.99 -36.24 -80.60
C ARG A 206 2.47 -36.10 -79.18
N HIS A 207 1.50 -36.93 -78.76
CA HIS A 207 1.00 -36.95 -77.38
C HIS A 207 2.08 -37.42 -76.40
N GLU A 208 2.83 -38.48 -76.72
CA GLU A 208 3.98 -38.96 -75.94
C GLU A 208 5.02 -37.85 -75.75
N THR A 209 5.40 -37.18 -76.83
CA THR A 209 6.36 -36.04 -76.80
C THR A 209 5.86 -34.90 -75.90
N LEU A 210 4.58 -34.53 -76.02
CA LEU A 210 3.98 -33.48 -75.17
C LEU A 210 3.86 -33.91 -73.71
N SER A 211 3.62 -35.20 -73.44
CA SER A 211 3.57 -35.76 -72.08
C SER A 211 4.93 -35.70 -71.39
N ILE A 212 6.01 -36.05 -72.11
CA ILE A 212 7.39 -35.95 -71.63
C ILE A 212 7.74 -34.49 -71.31
N ILE A 213 7.50 -33.57 -72.26
CA ILE A 213 7.76 -32.13 -72.06
C ILE A 213 6.96 -31.59 -70.87
N ASN A 214 5.69 -31.98 -70.72
CA ASN A 214 4.86 -31.55 -69.58
C ASN A 214 5.41 -32.08 -68.24
N GLN A 215 5.89 -33.32 -68.17
CA GLN A 215 6.54 -33.85 -66.97
C GLN A 215 7.85 -33.12 -66.63
N GLU A 216 8.64 -32.74 -67.64
CA GLU A 216 9.86 -31.93 -67.43
C GLU A 216 9.54 -30.51 -66.95
N LEU A 217 8.50 -29.88 -67.50
CA LEU A 217 8.03 -28.57 -67.04
C LEU A 217 7.51 -28.61 -65.60
N LEU A 218 6.77 -29.66 -65.21
CA LEU A 218 6.33 -29.85 -63.82
C LEU A 218 7.50 -30.02 -62.85
N ARG A 219 8.48 -30.89 -63.17
CA ARG A 219 9.71 -31.03 -62.34
C ARG A 219 10.53 -29.74 -62.26
N ARG A 220 10.45 -28.88 -63.28
CA ARG A 220 11.08 -27.55 -63.26
C ARG A 220 10.31 -26.57 -62.38
N LEU A 221 8.98 -26.61 -62.42
CA LEU A 221 8.10 -25.83 -61.55
C LEU A 221 8.38 -26.17 -60.08
N GLU A 222 8.30 -27.45 -59.71
CA GLU A 222 8.56 -27.96 -58.35
C GLU A 222 9.91 -27.47 -57.80
N ARG A 223 10.95 -27.44 -58.65
CA ARG A 223 12.28 -26.93 -58.28
C ARG A 223 12.28 -25.43 -58.02
N LEU A 224 11.63 -24.64 -58.89
CA LEU A 224 11.52 -23.19 -58.73
C LEU A 224 10.67 -22.80 -57.52
N GLU A 225 9.64 -23.58 -57.22
CA GLU A 225 8.84 -23.45 -55.99
C GLU A 225 9.71 -23.70 -54.76
N LEU A 226 10.47 -24.80 -54.72
CA LEU A 226 11.41 -25.10 -53.64
C LEU A 226 12.50 -24.02 -53.46
N GLU A 227 13.08 -23.52 -54.56
CA GLU A 227 14.05 -22.41 -54.54
C GLU A 227 13.41 -21.12 -53.99
N THR A 228 12.15 -20.86 -54.35
CA THR A 228 11.38 -19.71 -53.86
C THR A 228 11.05 -19.83 -52.37
N GLU A 229 10.60 -20.99 -51.91
CA GLU A 229 10.34 -21.27 -50.48
C GLU A 229 11.61 -21.12 -49.65
N GLN A 230 12.74 -21.67 -50.11
CA GLN A 230 14.03 -21.48 -49.44
C GLN A 230 14.45 -20.01 -49.41
N GLY A 231 14.22 -19.26 -50.49
CA GLY A 231 14.44 -17.81 -50.53
C GLY A 231 13.60 -17.04 -49.51
N GLN A 232 12.31 -17.37 -49.40
CA GLN A 232 11.39 -16.78 -48.42
C GLN A 232 11.80 -17.12 -46.98
N GLN A 233 12.17 -18.37 -46.69
CA GLN A 233 12.65 -18.79 -45.37
C GLN A 233 13.92 -18.04 -44.97
N ARG A 234 14.90 -17.91 -45.87
CA ARG A 234 16.14 -17.13 -45.64
C ARG A 234 15.86 -15.65 -45.40
N LEU A 235 14.93 -15.06 -46.16
CA LEU A 235 14.51 -13.68 -45.96
C LEU A 235 13.84 -13.50 -44.58
N GLN A 236 12.98 -14.44 -44.17
CA GLN A 236 12.31 -14.40 -42.88
C GLN A 236 13.31 -14.51 -41.71
N THR A 237 14.30 -15.42 -41.77
CA THR A 237 15.34 -15.50 -40.75
C THR A 237 16.20 -14.23 -40.71
N MET A 238 16.59 -13.66 -41.85
CA MET A 238 17.31 -12.38 -41.89
C MET A 238 16.49 -11.22 -41.28
N GLN A 239 15.18 -11.17 -41.53
CA GLN A 239 14.29 -10.16 -40.92
C GLN A 239 14.19 -10.34 -39.40
N GLN A 240 14.08 -11.58 -38.91
CA GLN A 240 14.07 -11.88 -37.48
C GLN A 240 15.40 -11.51 -36.82
N GLU A 241 16.54 -11.89 -37.41
CA GLU A 241 17.87 -11.48 -36.92
C GLU A 241 18.03 -9.96 -36.88
N HIS A 242 17.60 -9.25 -37.92
CA HIS A 242 17.67 -7.79 -37.96
C HIS A 242 16.78 -7.16 -36.89
N SER A 243 15.58 -7.68 -36.67
CA SER A 243 14.69 -7.25 -35.60
C SER A 243 15.33 -7.44 -34.22
N VAL A 244 15.94 -8.60 -33.95
CA VAL A 244 16.68 -8.86 -32.71
C VAL A 244 17.87 -7.91 -32.55
N LYS A 245 18.69 -7.71 -33.59
CA LYS A 245 19.82 -6.77 -33.57
C LYS A 245 19.37 -5.33 -33.29
N SER A 246 18.25 -4.89 -33.88
CA SER A 246 17.67 -3.57 -33.62
C SER A 246 17.15 -3.43 -32.19
N LEU A 247 16.53 -4.47 -31.62
CA LEU A 247 16.09 -4.47 -30.22
C LEU A 247 17.27 -4.41 -29.24
N LEU A 248 18.36 -5.13 -29.53
CA LEU A 248 19.59 -5.08 -28.73
C LEU A 248 20.23 -3.69 -28.78
N ALA A 249 20.39 -3.10 -29.97
CA ALA A 249 20.92 -1.75 -30.12
C ALA A 249 20.05 -0.68 -29.42
N ASN A 250 18.72 -0.79 -29.49
CA ASN A 250 17.81 0.10 -28.76
C ASN A 250 17.92 -0.06 -27.24
N LYS A 251 18.19 -1.30 -26.77
CA LYS A 251 18.44 -1.57 -25.34
C LYS A 251 19.75 -0.92 -24.89
N GLU A 252 20.84 -1.12 -25.62
CA GLU A 252 22.15 -0.51 -25.35
C GLU A 252 22.06 1.03 -25.35
N LEU A 253 21.33 1.63 -26.30
CA LEU A 253 21.06 3.07 -26.31
C LEU A 253 20.30 3.53 -25.06
N SER A 254 19.33 2.74 -24.59
CA SER A 254 18.56 3.07 -23.38
C SER A 254 19.41 2.95 -22.11
N GLU A 255 20.29 1.95 -22.04
CA GLU A 255 21.24 1.78 -20.94
C GLU A 255 22.23 2.95 -20.89
N LEU A 256 22.84 3.32 -22.03
CA LEU A 256 23.75 4.47 -22.14
C LEU A 256 23.06 5.82 -21.85
N GLN A 257 21.80 5.99 -22.24
CA GLN A 257 21.03 7.19 -21.89
C GLN A 257 20.80 7.30 -20.39
N SER A 258 20.44 6.20 -19.72
CA SER A 258 20.27 6.15 -18.26
C SER A 258 21.58 6.45 -17.52
N GLU A 259 22.71 5.87 -17.95
CA GLU A 259 24.03 6.18 -17.38
C GLU A 259 24.39 7.67 -17.53
N LEU A 260 24.12 8.24 -18.71
CA LEU A 260 24.36 9.64 -19.01
C LEU A 260 23.50 10.57 -18.14
N GLU A 261 22.23 10.24 -17.89
CA GLU A 261 21.37 10.98 -16.98
C GLU A 261 21.86 10.92 -15.53
N VAL A 262 22.26 9.72 -15.05
CA VAL A 262 22.85 9.54 -13.71
C VAL A 262 24.15 10.34 -13.55
N LEU A 263 25.01 10.36 -14.56
CA LEU A 263 26.25 11.15 -14.55
C LEU A 263 25.97 12.66 -14.59
N LYS A 264 24.99 13.11 -15.39
CA LYS A 264 24.56 14.52 -15.39
C LYS A 264 24.04 14.96 -14.04
N GLU A 265 23.22 14.14 -13.37
CA GLU A 265 22.64 14.52 -12.07
C GLU A 265 23.71 14.57 -10.97
N LYS A 266 24.65 13.61 -10.96
CA LYS A 266 25.84 13.67 -10.10
C LYS A 266 26.66 14.93 -10.34
N ASN A 267 26.90 15.30 -11.61
CA ASN A 267 27.68 16.51 -11.91
C ASN A 267 26.97 17.79 -11.42
N LYS A 268 25.65 17.92 -11.62
CA LYS A 268 24.88 19.04 -11.04
C LYS A 268 24.97 19.08 -9.51
N GLN A 269 24.91 17.91 -8.86
CA GLN A 269 25.01 17.82 -7.41
C GLN A 269 26.38 18.32 -6.91
N GLU A 270 27.48 17.93 -7.58
CA GLU A 270 28.81 18.42 -7.22
C GLU A 270 29.03 19.89 -7.60
N GLU A 271 28.45 20.39 -8.69
CA GLU A 271 28.43 21.82 -9.02
C GLU A 271 27.70 22.63 -7.92
N ALA A 272 26.57 22.13 -7.41
CA ALA A 272 25.85 22.74 -6.30
C ALA A 272 26.64 22.70 -4.98
N ASN A 273 27.29 21.57 -4.66
CA ASN A 273 28.18 21.44 -3.50
C ASN A 273 29.34 22.44 -3.58
N LEU A 274 29.98 22.56 -4.75
CA LEU A 274 31.09 23.48 -4.99
C LEU A 274 30.66 24.95 -4.81
N LEU A 275 29.49 25.33 -5.32
CA LEU A 275 28.94 26.68 -5.14
C LEU A 275 28.62 26.96 -3.66
N MET A 276 28.15 25.97 -2.90
CA MET A 276 27.91 26.11 -1.46
C MET A 276 29.21 26.32 -0.68
N GLU A 277 30.25 25.51 -0.94
CA GLU A 277 31.58 25.66 -0.31
C GLU A 277 32.27 26.99 -0.71
N GLN A 278 32.08 27.44 -1.96
CA GLN A 278 32.52 28.78 -2.39
C GLN A 278 31.78 29.90 -1.65
N GLY A 279 30.47 29.72 -1.38
CA GLY A 279 29.69 30.63 -0.54
C GLY A 279 30.25 30.71 0.89
N LEU A 280 30.41 29.56 1.55
CA LEU A 280 30.93 29.44 2.92
C LEU A 280 32.36 29.97 3.06
N SER A 281 33.22 29.72 2.08
CA SER A 281 34.59 30.26 2.10
C SER A 281 34.62 31.78 1.87
N ARG A 282 33.76 32.32 1.00
CA ARG A 282 33.60 33.77 0.83
C ARG A 282 33.10 34.44 2.12
N GLU A 283 32.11 33.85 2.80
CA GLU A 283 31.61 34.34 4.09
C GLU A 283 32.71 34.39 5.14
N LYS A 284 33.50 33.31 5.30
CA LYS A 284 34.66 33.27 6.21
C LYS A 284 35.70 34.35 5.90
N VAL A 285 36.02 34.55 4.61
CA VAL A 285 36.96 35.60 4.18
C VAL A 285 36.40 37.00 4.49
N GLU A 286 35.09 37.22 4.30
CA GLU A 286 34.45 38.49 4.64
C GLU A 286 34.41 38.73 6.16
N GLU A 287 34.09 37.72 6.97
CA GLU A 287 34.15 37.82 8.43
C GLU A 287 35.54 38.16 8.95
N VAL A 288 36.58 37.48 8.44
CA VAL A 288 37.98 37.80 8.75
C VAL A 288 38.31 39.24 8.32
N GLY A 289 37.89 39.67 7.13
CA GLY A 289 38.07 41.04 6.66
C GLY A 289 37.43 42.08 7.59
N ARG A 290 36.16 41.88 7.98
CA ARG A 290 35.45 42.74 8.94
C ARG A 290 36.15 42.77 10.31
N LEU A 291 36.65 41.63 10.79
CA LEU A 291 37.38 41.54 12.07
C LEU A 291 38.72 42.27 12.00
N LEU A 292 39.48 42.14 10.91
CA LEU A 292 40.71 42.90 10.68
C LEU A 292 40.44 44.41 10.67
N MET A 293 39.42 44.86 9.94
CA MET A 293 39.02 46.28 9.92
C MET A 293 38.61 46.79 11.31
N ALA A 294 37.86 46.00 12.08
CA ALA A 294 37.48 46.37 13.45
C ALA A 294 38.70 46.51 14.38
N ILE A 295 39.71 45.64 14.23
CA ILE A 295 40.96 45.74 15.00
C ILE A 295 41.74 46.99 14.60
N SER A 296 41.91 47.28 13.31
CA SER A 296 42.59 48.50 12.84
C SER A 296 41.89 49.76 13.36
N ASN A 297 40.56 49.83 13.25
CA ASN A 297 39.76 50.96 13.74
C ASN A 297 39.91 51.15 15.27
N LEU A 298 39.97 50.07 16.05
CA LEU A 298 40.21 50.13 17.49
C LEU A 298 41.64 50.55 17.82
N ALA A 299 42.63 50.10 17.05
CA ALA A 299 44.04 50.46 17.22
C ALA A 299 44.29 51.95 16.90
N GLU A 300 43.62 52.51 15.90
CA GLU A 300 43.61 53.96 15.63
C GLU A 300 43.03 54.75 16.81
N GLN A 301 41.90 54.31 17.38
CA GLN A 301 41.26 54.98 18.53
C GLN A 301 42.04 54.85 19.83
N CYS A 302 42.74 53.72 20.03
CA CYS A 302 43.49 53.38 21.25
C CYS A 302 45.00 53.60 21.09
N TYR A 303 45.41 54.45 20.15
CA TYR A 303 46.81 54.63 19.77
C TYR A 303 47.70 55.07 20.95
N LEU A 304 48.80 54.35 21.15
CA LEU A 304 49.83 54.64 22.14
C LEU A 304 51.15 54.99 21.42
N PRO A 305 51.69 56.22 21.57
CA PRO A 305 52.92 56.64 20.89
C PRO A 305 54.15 55.76 21.16
N ALA A 306 54.16 54.99 22.25
CA ALA A 306 55.23 54.07 22.61
C ALA A 306 55.39 52.89 21.62
N TYR A 307 54.35 52.56 20.85
CA TYR A 307 54.35 51.42 19.92
C TYR A 307 54.85 51.76 18.51
N GLY A 308 55.06 53.05 18.19
CA GLY A 308 55.51 53.51 16.86
C GLY A 308 54.38 53.67 15.83
N PRO A 309 54.69 53.88 14.54
CA PRO A 309 53.68 54.17 13.51
C PRO A 309 52.75 52.99 13.21
N LEU A 310 51.44 53.23 13.16
CA LEU A 310 50.39 52.23 12.92
C LEU A 310 50.59 51.41 11.64
N GLN A 311 51.10 52.02 10.55
CA GLN A 311 51.28 51.34 9.26
C GLN A 311 52.29 50.19 9.29
N ASN A 312 53.17 50.15 10.30
CA ASN A 312 54.22 49.14 10.44
C ASN A 312 53.91 48.08 11.50
N MET A 313 52.71 48.11 12.12
CA MET A 313 52.33 47.17 13.16
C MET A 313 51.69 45.89 12.61
N ASN A 314 52.05 44.76 13.20
CA ASN A 314 51.34 43.50 12.97
C ASN A 314 50.01 43.46 13.74
N LEU A 315 49.07 42.62 13.31
CA LEU A 315 47.74 42.48 13.92
C LEU A 315 47.79 42.18 15.43
N LEU A 316 48.68 41.27 15.84
CA LEU A 316 48.85 40.90 17.26
C LEU A 316 49.36 42.09 18.08
N THR A 317 50.35 42.83 17.58
CA THR A 317 50.85 44.04 18.25
C THR A 317 49.81 45.15 18.34
N MET A 318 48.91 45.29 17.36
CA MET A 318 47.77 46.21 17.46
C MET A 318 46.77 45.78 18.55
N LEU A 319 46.48 44.48 18.66
CA LEU A 319 45.62 43.95 19.74
C LEU A 319 46.23 44.12 21.13
N ASP A 320 47.51 43.86 21.31
CA ASP A 320 48.21 44.06 22.58
C ASP A 320 48.24 45.55 22.98
N MET A 321 48.48 46.46 22.04
CA MET A 321 48.37 47.92 22.27
C MET A 321 46.95 48.33 22.71
N VAL A 322 45.90 47.87 22.01
CA VAL A 322 44.50 48.15 22.38
C VAL A 322 44.19 47.63 23.79
N LYS A 323 44.67 46.43 24.12
CA LYS A 323 44.52 45.82 25.45
C LYS A 323 45.23 46.63 26.53
N GLU A 324 46.47 47.07 26.33
CA GLU A 324 47.18 47.93 27.30
C GLU A 324 46.48 49.29 27.50
N TYR A 325 46.04 49.92 26.41
CA TYR A 325 45.27 51.16 26.47
C TYR A 325 43.99 51.00 27.32
N ILE A 326 43.22 49.94 27.08
CA ILE A 326 42.00 49.64 27.84
C ILE A 326 42.31 49.38 29.32
N LEU A 327 43.40 48.69 29.63
CA LEU A 327 43.81 48.42 31.01
C LEU A 327 44.21 49.70 31.76
N ASP A 328 45.03 50.58 31.16
CA ASP A 328 45.38 51.85 31.81
C ASP A 328 44.18 52.81 31.88
N LYS A 329 43.27 52.81 30.89
CA LYS A 329 42.00 53.55 31.01
C LYS A 329 41.11 53.02 32.13
N ALA A 330 40.99 51.71 32.29
CA ALA A 330 40.25 51.11 33.40
C ALA A 330 40.90 51.42 34.76
N ASP A 331 42.24 51.41 34.85
CA ASP A 331 42.95 51.71 36.10
C ASP A 331 42.99 53.21 36.42
N THR A 332 43.12 54.10 35.44
CA THR A 332 42.91 55.55 35.63
C THR A 332 41.47 55.85 36.06
N GLU A 333 40.47 55.18 35.48
CA GLU A 333 39.08 55.31 35.91
C GLU A 333 38.87 54.80 37.34
N ARG A 334 39.42 53.63 37.71
CA ARG A 334 39.38 53.11 39.09
C ARG A 334 40.04 54.08 40.07
N ARG A 335 41.20 54.65 39.72
CA ARG A 335 41.89 55.69 40.49
C ARG A 335 41.00 56.93 40.65
N ALA A 336 40.39 57.42 39.57
CA ALA A 336 39.49 58.57 39.57
C ALA A 336 38.20 58.32 40.38
N ARG A 337 37.55 57.16 40.22
CA ARG A 337 36.37 56.75 41.03
C ARG A 337 36.72 56.62 42.51
N LYS A 338 37.91 56.12 42.85
CA LYS A 338 38.39 56.07 44.25
C LYS A 338 38.58 57.49 44.81
N LEU A 339 39.19 58.39 44.03
CA LEU A 339 39.34 59.81 44.39
C LEU A 339 37.98 60.51 44.55
N MET A 340 37.04 60.30 43.64
CA MET A 340 35.67 60.83 43.75
C MET A 340 34.92 60.28 44.97
N ARG A 341 35.07 58.99 45.29
CA ARG A 341 34.49 58.41 46.52
C ARG A 341 35.11 59.00 47.79
N SER A 342 36.42 59.26 47.82
CA SER A 342 37.05 59.99 48.93
C SER A 342 36.64 61.46 48.98
N ALA A 343 36.47 62.13 47.82
CA ALA A 343 36.04 63.51 47.75
C ALA A 343 34.58 63.67 48.21
N SER A 344 33.67 62.76 47.82
CA SER A 344 32.31 62.72 48.33
C SER A 344 32.24 62.38 49.83
N ALA A 345 33.15 61.55 50.34
CA ALA A 345 33.26 61.31 51.78
C ALA A 345 33.81 62.54 52.54
N ALA A 346 34.65 63.35 51.90
CA ALA A 346 35.16 64.60 52.45
C ALA A 346 34.11 65.73 52.42
N THR A 347 33.35 65.89 51.33
CA THR A 347 32.25 66.88 51.27
C THR A 347 31.08 66.51 52.18
N ASN A 348 30.75 65.21 52.33
CA ASN A 348 29.78 64.78 53.35
C ASN A 348 30.27 65.07 54.79
N LYS A 349 31.59 65.04 55.05
CA LYS A 349 32.17 65.51 56.32
C LYS A 349 32.17 67.04 56.44
N ALA A 350 32.36 67.79 55.36
CA ALA A 350 32.37 69.25 55.37
C ALA A 350 30.95 69.82 55.57
N ALA A 351 29.94 69.25 54.90
CA ALA A 351 28.54 69.62 55.05
C ALA A 351 28.00 69.36 56.47
N ALA A 352 28.53 68.35 57.17
CA ALA A 352 28.22 68.10 58.58
C ALA A 352 28.84 69.12 59.56
N VAL A 353 29.76 69.99 59.09
CA VAL A 353 30.46 70.99 59.92
C VAL A 353 29.89 72.41 59.72
N THR A 354 29.30 72.73 58.56
CA THR A 354 28.81 74.09 58.27
C THR A 354 27.32 74.33 58.56
N ASP A 355 26.49 73.30 58.80
CA ASP A 355 25.06 73.48 59.08
C ASP A 355 24.68 73.36 60.58
N LYS A 356 25.19 74.31 61.38
CA LYS A 356 24.80 74.53 62.79
C LYS A 356 24.35 75.97 63.08
N ARG A 357 23.61 76.56 62.15
CA ARG A 357 22.73 77.76 62.25
C ARG A 357 22.22 77.97 60.81
N TRP A 358 20.96 77.70 60.46
CA TRP A 358 19.72 78.15 61.10
C TRP A 358 18.53 77.18 60.90
N ARG A 359 17.57 77.18 61.82
CA ARG A 359 16.29 76.45 61.72
C ARG A 359 15.25 77.30 60.97
N GLY A 360 14.66 76.80 59.88
CA GLY A 360 13.79 77.64 59.01
C GLY A 360 12.80 76.95 58.04
N SER A 361 12.01 75.98 58.51
CA SER A 361 10.63 75.63 58.07
C SER A 361 10.12 76.04 56.65
N LYS A 362 9.89 75.07 55.73
CA LYS A 362 8.54 74.65 55.22
C LYS A 362 8.54 73.88 53.86
N LYS A 363 7.75 72.79 53.84
CA LYS A 363 6.87 72.27 52.77
C LYS A 363 7.37 72.04 51.32
N SER A 364 7.37 70.74 50.95
CA SER A 364 6.53 70.13 49.89
C SER A 364 6.63 70.58 48.42
N ILE A 365 6.87 69.63 47.51
CA ILE A 365 5.94 69.26 46.41
C ILE A 365 6.38 67.94 45.73
N ASP A 366 5.41 67.10 45.34
CA ASP A 366 5.57 65.84 44.62
C ASP A 366 5.80 66.02 43.10
N SER A 367 6.69 65.18 42.52
CA SER A 367 6.54 64.57 41.18
C SER A 367 7.75 63.64 40.94
N LYS A 368 7.68 62.32 40.71
CA LYS A 368 6.74 61.41 40.03
C LYS A 368 6.88 61.31 38.50
N THR A 369 8.01 60.74 38.04
CA THR A 369 8.21 60.05 36.75
C THR A 369 9.30 58.98 36.99
N HIS A 370 9.10 57.67 36.90
CA HIS A 370 8.61 56.84 35.80
C HIS A 370 9.26 57.13 34.44
N LEU A 371 10.34 56.40 34.15
CA LEU A 371 10.64 55.94 32.79
C LEU A 371 10.86 54.42 32.83
N LYS A 372 9.85 53.68 32.36
CA LYS A 372 9.93 52.24 32.10
C LYS A 372 10.56 52.02 30.73
N SER A 373 11.33 50.95 30.64
CA SER A 373 11.61 50.16 29.44
C SER A 373 10.62 50.27 28.27
N SER A 374 11.15 50.50 27.07
CA SER A 374 10.75 49.75 25.85
C SER A 374 11.82 48.67 25.60
N SER A 375 11.59 47.40 25.27
CA SER A 375 10.48 46.57 24.75
C SER A 375 10.48 46.32 23.23
N LYS A 376 10.72 45.05 22.85
CA LYS A 376 10.53 44.43 21.51
C LYS A 376 11.54 44.98 20.46
N VAL A 377 12.06 44.26 19.47
CA VAL A 377 11.54 43.23 18.53
C VAL A 377 12.75 42.34 18.13
N SER A 378 12.69 41.02 17.94
CA SER A 378 11.71 39.96 18.24
C SER A 378 12.40 38.57 18.10
N LYS A 379 11.64 37.47 18.05
CA LYS A 379 12.02 36.19 17.41
C LYS A 379 11.01 35.89 16.29
N LYS A 380 11.49 35.35 15.15
CA LYS A 380 10.63 34.71 14.15
C LYS A 380 11.27 33.39 13.74
N SER A 381 10.64 32.29 14.12
CA SER A 381 10.85 30.96 13.56
C SER A 381 9.95 30.78 12.33
N ASP A 382 9.98 29.57 11.77
CA ASP A 382 9.10 29.03 10.73
C ASP A 382 9.59 29.43 9.32
N SER A 383 10.26 28.56 8.54
CA SER A 383 9.92 27.19 8.05
C SER A 383 8.92 27.18 6.88
N VAL A 384 9.07 26.19 5.98
CA VAL A 384 8.37 26.00 4.68
C VAL A 384 8.91 26.94 3.58
N ASN A 385 9.65 26.49 2.56
CA ASN A 385 9.51 25.28 1.73
C ASN A 385 10.83 24.51 1.55
#